data_AF-A0A328ES21-F1
#
_entry.id   AF-A0A328ES21-F1
#
_cell.length_a   1.000
_cell.length_b   1.000
_cell.length_c   1.000
_cell.angle_alpha   90.00
_cell.angle_beta   90.00
_cell.angle_gamma   90.00
#
_symmetry.space_group_name_H-M   'P 1'
#
loop_
_entity.id
_entity.type
_entity.pdbx_description
1 polymer ?
#
loop_
_entity_poly.entity_id
_entity_poly.type
_entity_poly.pdbx_seq_one_letter_code
_entity_poly.pdbx_strand_id
1 'polypeptide(L)'
;MRNLITISKRLRSQQGQALVIALIFLAIGALTLPPLMMLMGSALVQGTTFENRTASLYAADAGVEQAIWYLDPANSPLISGGLPMHTGESRTLPGMSIDGRTVSVTLAYLAEDTYQIMSTSVSSTETISITTVVGETFNNYTDIMTHVITSQGDYTIQGGQASVTPDTGDNAPIANYDGPWPGANELSAFYYVNTTPYASATLNVTNYPTGVPEILRLGTLDIVATANAVYTLEGDIYITGDTLIGMTGSNFTLDLNGHSIYVKSNTAGNQYALRIGGKCTLIGSGSIIAEGNIEFKPNLATSLSDYVFVLSVNGKTYMQPNGNFYGTLAGSTEVYLQNGSVTYSSPFDEYGNYKIDFPGSGLSHFWGIITWSIS
;
A
#
# COMPACT_ATOMS: atom_id res chain seq x y z
N MET A 1 -29.59 -86.50 24.42
CA MET A 1 -29.86 -86.01 25.79
C MET A 1 -28.64 -85.93 26.71
N ARG A 2 -27.66 -86.86 26.66
CA ARG A 2 -26.45 -86.79 27.52
C ARG A 2 -25.59 -85.52 27.34
N ASN A 3 -25.53 -84.92 26.14
CA ASN A 3 -24.68 -83.74 25.87
C ASN A 3 -25.26 -82.40 26.39
N LEU A 4 -26.58 -82.27 26.57
CA LEU A 4 -27.23 -81.07 27.12
C LEU A 4 -27.01 -80.95 28.64
N ILE A 5 -26.89 -82.08 29.32
CA ILE A 5 -26.64 -82.15 30.77
C ILE A 5 -25.19 -81.75 31.09
N THR A 6 -24.24 -81.98 30.18
CA THR A 6 -22.82 -81.60 30.38
C THR A 6 -22.60 -80.09 30.22
N ILE A 7 -23.35 -79.43 29.32
CA ILE A 7 -23.30 -77.98 29.13
C ILE A 7 -23.93 -77.25 30.32
N SER A 8 -25.07 -77.72 30.84
CA SER A 8 -25.70 -77.12 32.03
C SER A 8 -24.87 -77.30 33.31
N LYS A 9 -24.11 -78.39 33.43
CA LYS A 9 -23.19 -78.62 34.55
C LYS A 9 -21.92 -77.75 34.48
N ARG A 10 -21.40 -77.46 33.27
CA ARG A 10 -20.31 -76.48 33.07
C ARG A 10 -20.76 -75.03 33.25
N LEU A 11 -22.00 -74.70 32.87
CA LEU A 11 -22.59 -73.37 33.16
C LEU A 11 -22.84 -73.17 34.66
N ARG A 12 -23.26 -74.20 35.40
CA ARG A 12 -23.40 -74.14 36.87
C ARG A 12 -22.07 -73.94 37.61
N SER A 13 -20.93 -74.42 37.07
CA SER A 13 -19.61 -74.19 37.68
C SER A 13 -19.02 -72.81 37.34
N GLN A 14 -19.63 -72.05 36.44
CA GLN A 14 -19.21 -70.70 36.02
C GLN A 14 -20.02 -69.59 36.73
N GLN A 15 -21.17 -69.91 37.34
CA GLN A 15 -22.03 -68.93 38.06
C GLN A 15 -21.31 -68.21 39.22
N GLY A 16 -20.36 -68.87 39.89
CA GLY A 16 -19.51 -68.24 40.90
C GLY A 16 -18.40 -67.36 40.33
N GLN A 17 -17.86 -67.69 39.15
CA GLN A 17 -16.82 -66.91 38.48
C GLN A 17 -17.38 -65.63 37.85
N ALA A 18 -18.64 -65.64 37.39
CA ALA A 18 -19.32 -64.46 36.88
C ALA A 18 -19.43 -63.34 37.94
N LEU A 19 -19.70 -63.68 39.19
CA LEU A 19 -19.73 -62.72 40.31
C LEU A 19 -18.35 -62.10 40.56
N VAL A 20 -17.30 -62.92 40.53
CA VAL A 20 -15.92 -62.45 40.73
C VAL A 20 -15.49 -61.52 39.60
N ILE A 21 -15.80 -61.86 38.35
CA ILE A 21 -15.52 -61.00 37.19
C ILE A 21 -16.30 -59.69 37.28
N ALA A 22 -17.57 -59.72 37.69
CA ALA A 22 -18.37 -58.52 37.90
C ALA A 22 -17.80 -57.62 39.02
N LEU A 23 -17.32 -58.20 40.13
CA LEU A 23 -16.64 -57.49 41.21
C LEU A 23 -15.32 -56.86 40.76
N ILE A 24 -14.55 -57.56 39.91
CA ILE A 24 -13.30 -57.01 39.34
C ILE A 24 -13.62 -55.84 38.42
N PHE A 25 -14.61 -55.94 37.53
CA PHE A 25 -15.02 -54.82 36.69
C PHE A 25 -15.59 -53.65 37.49
N LEU A 26 -16.32 -53.93 38.57
CA LEU A 26 -16.80 -52.89 39.50
C LEU A 26 -15.64 -52.20 40.20
N ALA A 27 -14.64 -52.96 40.66
CA ALA A 27 -13.44 -52.41 41.29
C ALA A 27 -12.63 -51.57 40.30
N ILE A 28 -12.43 -52.07 39.07
CA ILE A 28 -11.75 -51.32 38.01
C ILE A 28 -12.53 -50.03 37.68
N GLY A 29 -13.85 -50.10 37.51
CA GLY A 29 -14.68 -48.92 37.25
C GLY A 29 -14.64 -47.91 38.40
N ALA A 30 -14.67 -48.38 39.66
CA ALA A 30 -14.54 -47.53 40.83
C ALA A 30 -13.15 -46.87 40.94
N LEU A 31 -12.10 -47.53 40.45
CA LEU A 31 -10.74 -46.99 40.40
C LEU A 31 -10.51 -46.02 39.23
N THR A 32 -11.17 -46.23 38.08
CA THR A 32 -10.90 -45.45 36.85
C THR A 32 -11.85 -44.29 36.61
N LEU A 33 -13.11 -44.36 37.04
CA LEU A 33 -14.09 -43.29 36.81
C LEU A 33 -13.75 -41.98 37.54
N PRO A 34 -13.36 -41.97 38.83
CA PRO A 34 -13.02 -40.73 39.53
C PRO A 34 -11.90 -39.91 38.86
N PRO A 35 -10.73 -40.49 38.49
CA PRO A 35 -9.70 -39.71 37.80
C PRO A 35 -10.13 -39.26 36.40
N LEU A 36 -10.97 -40.01 35.69
CA LEU A 36 -11.49 -39.60 34.38
C LEU A 36 -12.43 -38.38 34.48
N MET A 37 -13.31 -38.35 35.49
CA MET A 37 -14.17 -37.20 35.75
C MET A 37 -13.37 -35.97 36.21
N MET A 38 -12.33 -36.18 37.03
CA MET A 38 -11.44 -35.10 37.43
C MET A 38 -10.70 -34.51 36.23
N LEU A 39 -10.25 -35.35 35.29
CA LEU A 39 -9.63 -34.90 34.04
C LEU A 39 -10.59 -34.06 33.18
N MET A 40 -11.85 -34.49 33.05
CA MET A 40 -12.87 -33.71 32.31
C MET A 40 -13.15 -32.36 32.97
N GLY A 41 -13.22 -32.32 34.30
CA GLY A 41 -13.37 -31.07 35.05
C GLY A 41 -12.23 -30.10 34.76
N SER A 42 -10.98 -30.57 34.84
CA SER A 42 -9.80 -29.76 34.51
C SER A 42 -9.79 -29.32 33.04
N ALA A 43 -10.16 -30.20 32.10
CA ALA A 43 -10.22 -29.88 30.68
C ALA A 43 -11.26 -28.78 30.38
N LEU A 44 -12.41 -28.81 31.06
CA LEU A 44 -13.45 -27.79 30.89
C LEU A 44 -13.00 -26.43 31.44
N VAL A 45 -12.40 -26.42 32.64
CA VAL A 45 -11.83 -25.19 33.22
C VAL A 45 -10.73 -24.61 32.34
N GLN A 46 -9.82 -25.46 31.84
CA GLN A 46 -8.75 -25.04 30.94
C GLN A 46 -9.31 -24.51 29.61
N GLY A 47 -10.32 -25.18 29.04
CA GLY A 47 -11.02 -24.72 27.83
C GLY A 47 -11.62 -23.33 28.00
N THR A 48 -12.36 -23.10 29.08
CA THR A 48 -12.95 -21.76 29.36
C THR A 48 -11.88 -20.69 29.58
N THR A 49 -10.74 -21.04 30.19
CA THR A 49 -9.62 -20.11 30.35
C THR A 49 -9.03 -19.71 28.99
N PHE A 50 -8.85 -20.67 28.08
CA PHE A 50 -8.35 -20.39 26.73
C PHE A 50 -9.33 -19.54 25.93
N GLU A 51 -10.62 -19.88 25.92
CA GLU A 51 -11.64 -19.10 25.22
C GLU A 51 -11.70 -17.65 25.73
N ASN A 52 -11.66 -17.47 27.06
CA ASN A 52 -11.65 -16.14 27.66
C ASN A 52 -10.43 -15.33 27.27
N ARG A 53 -9.24 -15.96 27.27
CA ARG A 53 -7.99 -15.32 26.89
C ARG A 53 -7.97 -14.94 25.41
N THR A 54 -8.46 -15.82 24.54
CA THR A 54 -8.59 -15.55 23.10
C THR A 54 -9.54 -14.38 22.84
N ALA A 55 -10.70 -14.34 23.48
CA ALA A 55 -11.63 -13.21 23.34
C ALA A 55 -11.05 -11.90 23.88
N SER A 56 -10.27 -11.94 24.97
CA SER A 56 -9.55 -10.76 25.49
C SER A 56 -8.46 -10.26 24.54
N LEU A 57 -7.77 -11.17 23.82
CA LEU A 57 -6.82 -10.79 22.77
C LEU A 57 -7.52 -10.11 21.59
N TYR A 58 -8.62 -10.68 21.09
CA TYR A 58 -9.41 -10.06 20.01
C TYR A 58 -9.95 -8.68 20.40
N ALA A 59 -10.41 -8.51 21.65
CA ALA A 59 -10.88 -7.23 22.13
C ALA A 59 -9.74 -6.19 22.21
N ALA A 60 -8.55 -6.59 22.67
CA ALA A 60 -7.39 -5.71 22.67
C ALA A 60 -6.94 -5.35 21.24
N ASP A 61 -6.94 -6.29 20.31
CA ASP A 61 -6.55 -6.09 18.91
C ASP A 61 -7.49 -5.10 18.19
N ALA A 62 -8.80 -5.23 18.41
CA ALA A 62 -9.77 -4.28 17.89
C ALA A 62 -9.55 -2.84 18.40
N GLY A 63 -9.01 -2.67 19.62
CA GLY A 63 -8.60 -1.36 20.10
C GLY A 63 -7.36 -0.80 19.39
N VAL A 64 -6.46 -1.66 18.91
CA VAL A 64 -5.34 -1.22 18.04
C VAL A 64 -5.87 -0.73 16.70
N GLU A 65 -6.78 -1.48 16.07
CA GLU A 65 -7.42 -1.09 14.81
C GLU A 65 -8.20 0.22 14.94
N GLN A 66 -8.91 0.41 16.07
CA GLN A 66 -9.57 1.67 16.38
C GLN A 66 -8.57 2.83 16.41
N ALA A 67 -7.41 2.66 17.04
CA ALA A 67 -6.39 3.70 17.07
C ALA A 67 -5.85 4.04 15.69
N ILE A 68 -5.56 3.03 14.87
CA ILE A 68 -5.12 3.22 13.47
C ILE A 68 -6.16 4.01 12.68
N TRP A 69 -7.44 3.72 12.86
CA TRP A 69 -8.52 4.45 12.22
C TRP A 69 -8.57 5.94 12.61
N TYR A 70 -8.28 6.28 13.88
CA TYR A 70 -8.21 7.66 14.34
C TYR A 70 -6.95 8.42 13.90
N LEU A 71 -5.89 7.71 13.48
CA LEU A 71 -4.69 8.34 12.93
C LEU A 71 -4.93 8.92 11.53
N ASP A 72 -6.00 8.53 10.85
CA ASP A 72 -6.44 9.18 9.62
C ASP A 72 -6.83 10.65 9.89
N PRO A 73 -6.30 11.63 9.12
CA PRO A 73 -6.65 13.04 9.23
C PRO A 73 -8.15 13.32 9.28
N ALA A 74 -8.98 12.56 8.55
CA ALA A 74 -10.44 12.71 8.52
C ALA A 74 -11.10 12.37 9.87
N ASN A 75 -10.48 11.49 10.66
CA ASN A 75 -11.02 10.97 11.91
C ASN A 75 -10.33 11.57 13.15
N SER A 76 -9.11 12.09 12.99
CA SER A 76 -8.33 12.74 14.06
C SER A 76 -9.07 13.82 14.88
N PRO A 77 -10.01 14.63 14.32
CA PRO A 77 -10.72 15.65 15.10
C PRO A 77 -11.72 15.08 16.11
N LEU A 78 -12.04 13.79 16.03
CA LEU A 78 -12.93 13.08 16.95
C LEU A 78 -12.24 12.77 18.29
N ILE A 79 -10.91 12.87 18.37
CA ILE A 79 -10.17 12.81 19.64
C ILE A 79 -10.27 14.17 20.33
N SER A 80 -10.68 14.18 21.59
CA SER A 80 -10.72 15.41 22.40
C SER A 80 -9.31 16.01 22.55
N GLY A 81 -9.07 17.11 21.83
CA GLY A 81 -7.77 17.80 21.79
C GLY A 81 -6.86 17.38 20.63
N GLY A 82 -7.36 16.57 19.69
CA GLY A 82 -6.61 16.12 18.51
C GLY A 82 -5.59 15.01 18.80
N LEU A 83 -4.81 14.67 17.78
CA LEU A 83 -3.69 13.74 17.90
C LEU A 83 -2.58 14.31 18.81
N PRO A 84 -1.87 13.46 19.58
CA PRO A 84 -0.66 13.89 20.24
C PRO A 84 0.40 14.28 19.21
N MET A 85 1.02 15.45 19.34
CA MET A 85 1.93 16.00 18.32
C MET A 85 3.36 16.18 18.84
N HIS A 86 3.61 15.96 20.14
CA HIS A 86 4.89 16.26 20.77
C HIS A 86 5.43 15.00 21.45
N THR A 87 6.74 14.76 21.37
CA THR A 87 7.39 13.58 21.96
C THR A 87 7.05 13.46 23.44
N GLY A 88 6.48 12.31 23.82
CA GLY A 88 6.05 12.02 25.19
C GLY A 88 4.61 12.47 25.50
N GLU A 89 3.91 13.11 24.56
CA GLU A 89 2.48 13.35 24.67
C GLU A 89 1.70 12.05 24.44
N SER A 90 0.63 11.86 25.22
CA SER A 90 -0.30 10.75 25.02
C SER A 90 -1.75 11.17 25.22
N ARG A 91 -2.66 10.46 24.54
CA ARG A 91 -4.09 10.68 24.54
C ARG A 91 -4.81 9.36 24.71
N THR A 92 -5.86 9.36 25.54
CA THR A 92 -6.76 8.22 25.66
C THR A 92 -7.87 8.36 24.63
N LEU A 93 -8.08 7.32 23.83
CA LEU A 93 -9.14 7.29 22.83
C LEU A 93 -10.50 6.99 23.48
N PRO A 94 -11.62 7.29 22.80
CA PRO A 94 -12.94 6.91 23.28
C PRO A 94 -13.02 5.40 23.55
N GLY A 95 -13.32 5.04 24.80
CA GLY A 95 -13.40 3.65 25.22
C GLY A 95 -14.49 2.88 24.48
N MET A 96 -14.26 1.58 24.27
CA MET A 96 -15.20 0.69 23.60
C MET A 96 -15.44 -0.56 24.44
N SER A 97 -16.55 -1.26 24.15
CA SER A 97 -16.84 -2.57 24.75
C SER A 97 -17.07 -3.61 23.68
N ILE A 98 -16.41 -4.74 23.80
CA ILE A 98 -16.51 -5.89 22.90
C ILE A 98 -16.83 -7.11 23.76
N ASP A 99 -17.95 -7.77 23.48
CA ASP A 99 -18.36 -9.00 24.16
C ASP A 99 -18.27 -8.93 25.70
N GLY A 100 -18.74 -7.82 26.27
CA GLY A 100 -18.77 -7.59 27.73
C GLY A 100 -17.43 -7.25 28.37
N ARG A 101 -16.38 -7.03 27.56
CA ARG A 101 -15.07 -6.55 28.01
C ARG A 101 -14.96 -5.06 27.78
N THR A 102 -14.23 -4.37 28.65
CA THR A 102 -13.92 -2.95 28.48
C THR A 102 -12.55 -2.82 27.84
N VAL A 103 -12.47 -2.07 26.74
CA VAL A 103 -11.22 -1.81 26.04
C VAL A 103 -10.86 -0.33 26.22
N SER A 104 -9.66 -0.09 26.75
CA SER A 104 -9.07 1.23 26.89
C SER A 104 -7.84 1.35 26.01
N VAL A 105 -7.80 2.37 25.17
CA VAL A 105 -6.70 2.58 24.22
C VAL A 105 -6.00 3.89 24.53
N THR A 106 -4.67 3.83 24.63
CA THR A 106 -3.80 5.00 24.77
C THR A 106 -2.92 5.12 23.53
N LEU A 107 -2.93 6.29 22.93
CA LEU A 107 -2.11 6.67 21.79
C LEU A 107 -1.03 7.64 22.27
N ALA A 108 0.24 7.32 22.07
CA ALA A 108 1.37 8.15 22.46
C ALA A 108 2.23 8.51 21.24
N TYR A 109 2.64 9.78 21.12
CA TYR A 109 3.53 10.22 20.06
C TYR A 109 4.99 9.98 20.47
N LEU A 110 5.74 9.30 19.61
CA LEU A 110 7.17 9.05 19.80
C LEU A 110 8.00 10.14 19.08
N ALA A 111 8.11 10.07 17.76
CA ALA A 111 8.81 11.01 16.89
C ALA A 111 8.47 10.69 15.42
N GLU A 112 8.71 11.63 14.49
CA GLU A 112 8.67 11.40 13.03
C GLU A 112 7.43 10.60 12.59
N ASP A 113 6.24 11.05 13.00
CA ASP A 113 4.96 10.39 12.67
C ASP A 113 4.95 8.90 13.04
N THR A 114 5.55 8.59 14.19
CA THR A 114 5.51 7.26 14.82
C THR A 114 4.74 7.35 16.13
N TYR A 115 3.75 6.47 16.28
CA TYR A 115 2.89 6.38 17.45
C TYR A 115 3.01 5.03 18.13
N GLN A 116 2.97 5.04 19.46
CA GLN A 116 2.75 3.84 20.25
C GLN A 116 1.28 3.76 20.64
N ILE A 117 0.65 2.66 20.28
CA ILE A 117 -0.71 2.30 20.65
C ILE A 117 -0.64 1.25 21.76
N MET A 118 -1.25 1.53 22.90
CA MET A 118 -1.46 0.55 23.96
C MET A 118 -2.94 0.31 24.14
N SER A 119 -3.40 -0.87 23.76
CA SER A 119 -4.79 -1.30 23.88
C SER A 119 -4.92 -2.36 24.97
N THR A 120 -5.73 -2.07 25.99
CA THR A 120 -5.92 -2.94 27.15
C THR A 120 -7.37 -3.40 27.20
N SER A 121 -7.58 -4.71 27.11
CA SER A 121 -8.87 -5.36 27.34
C SER A 121 -8.96 -5.86 28.79
N VAL A 122 -10.04 -5.48 29.47
CA VAL A 122 -10.34 -5.88 30.85
C VAL A 122 -11.63 -6.70 30.88
N SER A 123 -11.54 -7.88 31.50
CA SER A 123 -12.67 -8.74 31.83
C SER A 123 -12.76 -8.92 33.36
N SER A 124 -13.79 -9.63 33.85
CA SER A 124 -13.91 -9.94 35.28
C SER A 124 -12.80 -10.85 35.82
N THR A 125 -12.07 -11.55 34.94
CA THR A 125 -11.11 -12.58 35.33
C THR A 125 -9.68 -12.32 34.86
N GLU A 126 -9.50 -11.47 33.85
CA GLU A 126 -8.21 -11.27 33.18
C GLU A 126 -8.12 -9.86 32.57
N THR A 127 -6.91 -9.33 32.55
CA THR A 127 -6.52 -8.13 31.83
C THR A 127 -5.41 -8.50 30.85
N ILE A 128 -5.56 -8.12 29.59
CA ILE A 128 -4.55 -8.32 28.54
C ILE A 128 -4.29 -6.98 27.87
N SER A 129 -3.02 -6.65 27.64
CA SER A 129 -2.64 -5.48 26.85
C SER A 129 -1.84 -5.86 25.61
N ILE A 130 -2.14 -5.19 24.50
CA ILE A 130 -1.34 -5.22 23.28
C ILE A 130 -0.68 -3.85 23.14
N THR A 131 0.64 -3.85 22.98
CA THR A 131 1.40 -2.65 22.65
C THR A 131 1.93 -2.78 21.23
N THR A 132 1.54 -1.83 20.38
CA THR A 132 1.89 -1.77 18.97
C THR A 132 2.56 -0.43 18.70
N VAL A 133 3.67 -0.43 17.98
CA VAL A 133 4.27 0.80 17.43
C VAL A 133 3.92 0.86 15.97
N VAL A 134 3.29 1.95 15.53
CA VAL A 134 2.93 2.21 14.14
C VAL A 134 3.64 3.45 13.62
N GLY A 135 4.01 3.44 12.35
CA GLY A 135 4.57 4.60 11.66
C GLY A 135 3.82 4.88 10.37
N GLU A 136 3.80 6.15 9.97
CA GLU A 136 3.33 6.50 8.64
C GLU A 136 4.25 5.88 7.57
N THR A 137 3.66 5.23 6.57
CA THR A 137 4.39 4.39 5.60
C THR A 137 4.74 5.13 4.31
N PHE A 138 4.23 6.34 4.10
CA PHE A 138 4.52 7.15 2.91
C PHE A 138 5.28 8.41 3.30
N ASN A 139 6.44 8.65 2.68
CA ASN A 139 7.13 9.92 2.92
C ASN A 139 6.43 11.04 2.15
N ASN A 140 6.51 12.26 2.69
CA ASN A 140 6.06 13.43 1.95
C ASN A 140 7.05 13.75 0.82
N TYR A 141 6.63 13.51 -0.43
CA TYR A 141 7.44 13.77 -1.64
C TYR A 141 7.12 15.10 -2.32
N THR A 142 6.34 15.98 -1.68
CA THR A 142 5.94 17.28 -2.24
C THR A 142 7.15 18.10 -2.69
N ASP A 143 8.24 18.02 -1.94
CA ASP A 143 9.44 18.81 -2.20
C ASP A 143 10.17 18.42 -3.49
N ILE A 144 9.99 17.19 -3.99
CA ILE A 144 10.46 16.82 -5.32
C ILE A 144 9.76 17.68 -6.38
N MET A 145 8.49 18.02 -6.15
CA MET A 145 7.59 18.72 -7.07
C MET A 145 7.62 20.25 -6.93
N THR A 146 8.41 20.79 -5.98
CA THR A 146 8.55 22.24 -5.80
C THR A 146 9.61 22.86 -6.70
N HIS A 147 10.34 22.08 -7.50
CA HIS A 147 11.38 22.60 -8.39
C HIS A 147 11.07 22.27 -9.85
N VAL A 148 11.46 23.10 -10.80
CA VAL A 148 11.29 22.83 -12.25
C VAL A 148 12.08 21.58 -12.69
N ILE A 149 13.22 21.34 -12.05
CA ILE A 149 14.03 20.13 -12.18
C ILE A 149 14.51 19.71 -10.79
N THR A 150 14.36 18.42 -10.46
CA THR A 150 14.87 17.83 -9.21
C THR A 150 15.71 16.60 -9.52
N SER A 151 17.00 16.64 -9.23
CA SER A 151 17.90 15.50 -9.47
C SER A 151 18.64 15.11 -8.19
N GLN A 152 18.63 13.82 -7.82
CA GLN A 152 19.51 13.32 -6.76
C GLN A 152 20.98 13.26 -7.21
N GLY A 153 21.22 13.27 -8.52
CA GLY A 153 22.53 13.45 -9.12
C GLY A 153 22.67 14.84 -9.73
N ASP A 154 23.16 14.91 -10.97
CA ASP A 154 23.34 16.19 -11.67
C ASP A 154 22.16 16.49 -12.61
N TYR A 155 22.11 17.70 -13.15
CA TYR A 155 21.27 18.02 -14.31
C TYR A 155 22.08 18.74 -15.39
N THR A 156 21.73 18.49 -16.65
CA THR A 156 22.36 19.14 -17.79
C THR A 156 21.30 19.76 -18.68
N ILE A 157 21.43 21.07 -18.95
CA ILE A 157 20.59 21.80 -19.89
C ILE A 157 21.46 22.16 -21.10
N GLN A 158 21.08 21.69 -22.29
CA GLN A 158 21.85 21.98 -23.50
C GLN A 158 21.69 23.45 -23.91
N GLY A 159 22.78 24.22 -23.77
CA GLY A 159 22.80 25.65 -24.07
C GLY A 159 22.35 25.99 -25.49
N GLY A 160 21.46 26.98 -25.61
CA GLY A 160 20.98 27.51 -26.89
C GLY A 160 19.88 26.70 -27.56
N GLN A 161 19.48 25.54 -27.01
CA GLN A 161 18.40 24.69 -27.52
C GLN A 161 17.32 24.41 -26.47
N ALA A 162 17.69 24.47 -25.19
CA ALA A 162 16.79 24.27 -24.06
C ALA A 162 16.76 25.51 -23.16
N SER A 163 15.61 25.73 -22.49
CA SER A 163 15.47 26.72 -21.44
C SER A 163 14.63 26.19 -20.29
N VAL A 164 14.91 26.70 -19.09
CA VAL A 164 14.14 26.42 -17.87
C VAL A 164 13.65 27.72 -17.27
N THR A 165 12.50 27.72 -16.62
CA THR A 165 11.95 28.89 -15.94
C THR A 165 11.20 28.44 -14.69
N PRO A 166 11.56 28.92 -13.49
CA PRO A 166 12.68 29.81 -13.21
C PRO A 166 14.04 29.10 -13.41
N ASP A 167 15.07 29.86 -13.76
CA ASP A 167 16.46 29.38 -13.84
C ASP A 167 17.25 29.65 -12.55
N THR A 168 16.73 30.53 -11.68
CA THR A 168 17.32 30.95 -10.42
C THR A 168 16.22 31.29 -9.40
N GLY A 169 16.54 31.19 -8.11
CA GLY A 169 15.61 31.50 -7.02
C GLY A 169 14.72 30.32 -6.63
N ASP A 170 13.54 30.63 -6.11
CA ASP A 170 12.56 29.62 -5.70
C ASP A 170 12.10 28.79 -6.89
N ASN A 171 11.86 27.50 -6.68
CA ASN A 171 11.44 26.55 -7.71
C ASN A 171 12.43 26.35 -8.89
N ALA A 172 13.65 26.90 -8.82
CA ALA A 172 14.69 26.71 -9.83
C ALA A 172 15.23 25.27 -9.83
N PRO A 173 16.02 24.84 -10.83
CA PRO A 173 16.61 23.50 -10.85
C PRO A 173 17.47 23.21 -9.61
N ILE A 174 17.29 22.03 -9.02
CA ILE A 174 18.13 21.52 -7.92
C ILE A 174 18.86 20.24 -8.33
N ALA A 175 20.18 20.23 -8.09
CA ALA A 175 21.06 19.07 -8.24
C ALA A 175 21.47 18.55 -6.86
N ASN A 176 21.87 17.29 -6.79
CA ASN A 176 22.28 16.59 -5.56
C ASN A 176 21.20 16.67 -4.47
N TYR A 177 19.94 16.55 -4.87
CA TYR A 177 18.80 16.53 -3.97
C TYR A 177 18.94 15.42 -2.92
N ASP A 178 18.87 15.80 -1.65
CA ASP A 178 19.08 14.93 -0.49
C ASP A 178 17.82 14.65 0.33
N GLY A 179 16.68 15.20 -0.10
CA GLY A 179 15.38 14.96 0.52
C GLY A 179 14.77 13.58 0.19
N PRO A 180 13.55 13.32 0.69
CA PRO A 180 12.87 12.05 0.48
C PRO A 180 12.72 11.72 -1.00
N TRP A 181 13.02 10.47 -1.36
CA TRP A 181 12.87 9.96 -2.72
C TRP A 181 12.10 8.65 -2.71
N PRO A 182 11.07 8.48 -3.55
CA PRO A 182 10.20 7.32 -3.49
C PRO A 182 10.93 6.05 -3.89
N GLY A 183 10.66 4.97 -3.13
CA GLY A 183 11.18 3.65 -3.44
C GLY A 183 10.33 2.92 -4.49
N ALA A 184 10.95 2.00 -5.23
CA ALA A 184 10.28 1.09 -6.16
C ALA A 184 9.12 0.31 -5.51
N ASN A 185 9.34 -0.21 -4.30
CA ASN A 185 8.32 -0.98 -3.59
C ASN A 185 7.11 -0.14 -3.18
N GLU A 186 7.35 1.12 -2.82
CA GLU A 186 6.32 2.05 -2.37
C GLU A 186 5.43 2.53 -3.51
N LEU A 187 6.05 2.99 -4.61
CA LEU A 187 5.33 3.33 -5.83
C LEU A 187 4.57 2.11 -6.37
N SER A 188 5.21 0.94 -6.30
CA SER A 188 4.56 -0.30 -6.70
C SER A 188 3.39 -0.68 -5.82
N ALA A 189 3.38 -0.33 -4.53
CA ALA A 189 2.25 -0.61 -3.65
C ALA A 189 1.12 0.41 -3.87
N PHE A 190 1.47 1.67 -4.11
CA PHE A 190 0.53 2.75 -4.37
C PHE A 190 -0.27 2.54 -5.67
N TYR A 191 0.41 2.30 -6.79
CA TYR A 191 -0.24 2.15 -8.10
C TYR A 191 -0.74 0.73 -8.40
N TYR A 192 -0.48 -0.26 -7.53
CA TYR A 192 -0.92 -1.62 -7.80
C TYR A 192 -2.42 -1.77 -7.52
N VAL A 193 -3.12 -2.28 -8.53
CA VAL A 193 -4.55 -2.52 -8.48
C VAL A 193 -4.80 -4.01 -8.56
N ASN A 194 -5.63 -4.54 -7.66
CA ASN A 194 -6.02 -5.94 -7.67
C ASN A 194 -7.13 -6.21 -8.72
N THR A 195 -6.80 -6.03 -9.99
CA THR A 195 -7.69 -6.24 -11.14
C THR A 195 -7.15 -7.31 -12.09
N THR A 196 -7.95 -7.70 -13.09
CA THR A 196 -7.52 -8.66 -14.11
C THR A 196 -6.47 -8.00 -15.02
N PRO A 197 -5.26 -8.58 -15.16
CA PRO A 197 -4.24 -7.99 -16.01
C PRO A 197 -4.67 -7.89 -17.48
N TYR A 198 -4.37 -6.76 -18.11
CA TYR A 198 -4.51 -6.55 -19.53
C TYR A 198 -3.60 -7.53 -20.30
N ALA A 199 -4.21 -8.31 -21.18
CA ALA A 199 -3.57 -9.47 -21.79
C ALA A 199 -2.66 -9.12 -22.98
N SER A 200 -2.94 -8.03 -23.69
CA SER A 200 -2.20 -7.65 -24.89
C SER A 200 -0.94 -6.85 -24.53
N ALA A 201 0.14 -7.07 -25.28
CA ALA A 201 1.34 -6.23 -25.21
C ALA A 201 1.16 -4.90 -25.97
N THR A 202 0.00 -4.67 -26.59
CA THR A 202 -0.35 -3.42 -27.27
C THR A 202 -1.69 -2.90 -26.76
N LEU A 203 -1.69 -1.67 -26.27
CA LEU A 203 -2.88 -0.89 -25.95
C LEU A 203 -3.16 0.07 -27.11
N ASN A 204 -4.18 -0.24 -27.91
CA ASN A 204 -4.66 0.70 -28.92
C ASN A 204 -5.72 1.62 -28.27
N VAL A 205 -5.35 2.86 -27.98
CA VAL A 205 -6.25 3.82 -27.32
C VAL A 205 -7.47 4.18 -28.18
N THR A 206 -7.43 3.94 -29.50
CA THR A 206 -8.60 4.07 -30.38
C THR A 206 -9.76 3.16 -29.96
N ASN A 207 -9.50 2.08 -29.23
CA ASN A 207 -10.54 1.19 -28.71
C ASN A 207 -11.28 1.77 -27.48
N TYR A 208 -10.83 2.91 -26.97
CA TYR A 208 -11.32 3.53 -25.74
C TYR A 208 -11.78 4.99 -25.96
N PRO A 209 -12.77 5.24 -26.84
CA PRO A 209 -13.18 6.59 -27.22
C PRO A 209 -13.88 7.36 -26.09
N THR A 210 -14.37 6.68 -25.06
CA THR A 210 -15.02 7.28 -23.88
C THR A 210 -14.06 7.51 -22.71
N GLY A 211 -12.79 7.15 -22.87
CA GLY A 211 -11.79 7.18 -21.80
C GLY A 211 -11.09 5.85 -21.64
N VAL A 212 -9.77 5.91 -21.41
CA VAL A 212 -8.92 4.76 -21.11
C VAL A 212 -9.07 4.46 -19.61
N PRO A 213 -9.61 3.30 -19.22
CA PRO A 213 -9.79 2.97 -17.82
C PRO A 213 -8.45 2.65 -17.16
N GLU A 214 -8.48 2.44 -15.85
CA GLU A 214 -7.36 1.88 -15.10
C GLU A 214 -6.89 0.54 -15.68
N ILE A 215 -5.59 0.40 -15.90
CA ILE A 215 -4.97 -0.76 -16.56
C ILE A 215 -3.82 -1.30 -15.72
N LEU A 216 -3.93 -2.58 -15.35
CA LEU A 216 -2.81 -3.39 -14.88
C LEU A 216 -2.22 -4.20 -16.03
N ARG A 217 -0.94 -4.01 -16.34
CA ARG A 217 -0.21 -4.81 -17.34
C ARG A 217 1.01 -5.51 -16.72
N LEU A 218 0.99 -6.84 -16.72
CA LEU A 218 2.11 -7.66 -16.28
C LEU A 218 3.07 -8.00 -17.43
N GLY A 219 3.98 -7.08 -17.75
CA GLY A 219 4.99 -7.19 -18.80
C GLY A 219 5.08 -5.93 -19.64
N THR A 220 5.65 -6.02 -20.84
CA THR A 220 5.81 -4.87 -21.74
C THR A 220 4.47 -4.36 -22.27
N LEU A 221 4.43 -3.07 -22.61
CA LEU A 221 3.27 -2.43 -23.23
C LEU A 221 3.65 -1.38 -24.29
N ASP A 222 3.05 -1.50 -25.46
CA ASP A 222 3.07 -0.48 -26.50
C ASP A 222 1.72 0.26 -26.54
N ILE A 223 1.72 1.56 -26.23
CA ILE A 223 0.54 2.43 -26.31
C ILE A 223 0.55 3.16 -27.65
N VAL A 224 -0.45 2.88 -28.48
CA VAL A 224 -0.58 3.37 -29.85
C VAL A 224 -1.99 3.83 -30.15
N ALA A 225 -2.16 4.60 -31.22
CA ALA A 225 -3.47 4.90 -31.78
C ALA A 225 -3.50 4.58 -33.28
N THR A 226 -4.68 4.22 -33.76
CA THR A 226 -4.96 4.06 -35.20
C THR A 226 -5.60 5.30 -35.82
N ALA A 227 -6.12 6.22 -35.01
CA ALA A 227 -6.74 7.46 -35.45
C ALA A 227 -6.19 8.68 -34.68
N ASN A 228 -6.15 9.82 -35.37
CA ASN A 228 -5.79 11.11 -34.79
C ASN A 228 -6.98 11.72 -34.05
N ALA A 229 -7.03 11.48 -32.74
CA ALA A 229 -8.05 11.96 -31.83
C ALA A 229 -7.44 12.20 -30.44
N VAL A 230 -8.24 12.80 -29.55
CA VAL A 230 -7.93 12.94 -28.13
C VAL A 230 -8.45 11.71 -27.39
N TYR A 231 -7.62 11.11 -26.57
CA TYR A 231 -7.97 10.02 -25.67
C TYR A 231 -7.62 10.43 -24.24
N THR A 232 -8.59 10.32 -23.34
CA THR A 232 -8.47 10.77 -21.95
C THR A 232 -8.24 9.59 -21.04
N LEU A 233 -7.31 9.70 -20.10
CA LEU A 233 -7.19 8.74 -19.01
C LEU A 233 -8.32 8.95 -18.01
N GLU A 234 -8.97 7.86 -17.61
CA GLU A 234 -10.00 7.81 -16.54
C GLU A 234 -9.52 6.93 -15.38
N GLY A 235 -8.26 6.52 -15.41
CA GLY A 235 -7.60 5.71 -14.40
C GLY A 235 -6.13 5.50 -14.70
N ASP A 236 -5.41 5.04 -13.70
CA ASP A 236 -3.97 4.88 -13.76
C ASP A 236 -3.53 3.65 -14.57
N ILE A 237 -2.34 3.73 -15.15
CA ILE A 237 -1.75 2.64 -15.94
C ILE A 237 -0.50 2.12 -15.22
N TYR A 238 -0.62 0.92 -14.65
CA TYR A 238 0.47 0.20 -13.98
C TYR A 238 1.07 -0.86 -14.90
N ILE A 239 2.37 -0.79 -15.19
CA ILE A 239 3.04 -1.69 -16.14
C ILE A 239 4.31 -2.26 -15.51
N THR A 240 4.54 -3.58 -15.59
CA THR A 240 5.75 -4.24 -15.00
C THR A 240 6.87 -4.53 -16.00
N GLY A 241 6.92 -3.83 -17.13
CA GLY A 241 7.92 -4.05 -18.17
C GLY A 241 8.11 -2.84 -19.06
N ASP A 242 9.14 -2.89 -19.92
CA ASP A 242 9.48 -1.79 -20.81
C ASP A 242 8.26 -1.32 -21.63
N THR A 243 8.11 -0.01 -21.70
CA THR A 243 6.91 0.63 -22.27
C THR A 243 7.28 1.63 -23.37
N LEU A 244 6.54 1.56 -24.48
CA LEU A 244 6.65 2.50 -25.59
C LEU A 244 5.31 3.22 -25.79
N ILE A 245 5.32 4.55 -25.85
CA ILE A 245 4.11 5.36 -26.08
C ILE A 245 4.33 6.21 -27.32
N GLY A 246 3.46 6.08 -28.32
CA GLY A 246 3.54 6.93 -29.52
C GLY A 246 4.87 6.84 -30.29
N MET A 247 5.51 5.67 -30.26
CA MET A 247 6.69 5.39 -31.08
C MET A 247 6.31 4.96 -32.51
N THR A 248 5.13 4.37 -32.67
CA THR A 248 4.57 3.88 -33.93
C THR A 248 3.08 4.26 -34.03
N GLY A 249 2.44 3.94 -35.16
CA GLY A 249 1.02 4.23 -35.38
C GLY A 249 0.73 5.64 -35.88
N SER A 250 -0.53 6.05 -35.75
CA SER A 250 -1.01 7.39 -36.11
C SER A 250 -0.65 8.40 -35.01
N ASN A 251 -0.58 9.69 -35.36
CA ASN A 251 -0.51 10.73 -34.33
C ASN A 251 -1.78 10.68 -33.46
N PHE A 252 -1.68 10.97 -32.17
CA PHE A 252 -2.81 11.11 -31.25
C PHE A 252 -2.49 12.07 -30.12
N THR A 253 -3.53 12.53 -29.44
CA THR A 253 -3.42 13.31 -28.22
C THR A 253 -3.84 12.44 -27.04
N LEU A 254 -3.01 12.38 -26.01
CA LEU A 254 -3.29 11.71 -24.75
C LEU A 254 -3.46 12.78 -23.67
N ASP A 255 -4.67 12.87 -23.13
CA ASP A 255 -4.98 13.70 -21.97
C ASP A 255 -4.75 12.89 -20.70
N LEU A 256 -3.79 13.34 -19.89
CA LEU A 256 -3.43 12.66 -18.65
C LEU A 256 -4.52 12.81 -17.58
N ASN A 257 -5.32 13.89 -17.61
CA ASN A 257 -6.50 14.09 -16.77
C ASN A 257 -6.30 13.79 -15.26
N GLY A 258 -5.13 14.14 -14.72
CA GLY A 258 -4.72 13.92 -13.32
C GLY A 258 -4.17 12.53 -13.03
N HIS A 259 -4.28 11.58 -13.95
CA HIS A 259 -3.87 10.19 -13.77
C HIS A 259 -2.39 9.94 -14.08
N SER A 260 -1.95 8.76 -13.67
CA SER A 260 -0.56 8.36 -13.67
C SER A 260 -0.27 7.18 -14.59
N ILE A 261 0.87 7.24 -15.26
CA ILE A 261 1.46 6.11 -15.99
C ILE A 261 2.72 5.70 -15.23
N TYR A 262 2.66 4.55 -14.57
CA TYR A 262 3.77 4.00 -13.79
C TYR A 262 4.32 2.72 -14.40
N VAL A 263 5.63 2.74 -14.69
CA VAL A 263 6.36 1.65 -15.34
C VAL A 263 7.41 1.06 -14.40
N LYS A 264 7.06 -0.05 -13.75
CA LYS A 264 7.97 -0.89 -12.97
C LYS A 264 8.77 -1.81 -13.89
N SER A 265 9.72 -1.26 -14.65
CA SER A 265 10.58 -2.07 -15.48
C SER A 265 11.66 -2.76 -14.65
N ASN A 266 12.04 -3.98 -15.07
CA ASN A 266 13.20 -4.70 -14.54
C ASN A 266 14.49 -4.43 -15.35
N THR A 267 14.44 -3.49 -16.30
CA THR A 267 15.55 -3.19 -17.21
C THR A 267 16.68 -2.48 -16.46
N ALA A 268 17.86 -3.12 -16.46
CA ALA A 268 19.06 -2.58 -15.83
C ALA A 268 19.98 -1.88 -16.85
N GLY A 269 20.74 -0.88 -16.38
CA GLY A 269 21.80 -0.23 -17.16
C GLY A 269 21.31 0.94 -18.01
N ASN A 270 21.87 1.11 -19.22
CA ASN A 270 21.64 2.27 -20.09
C ASN A 270 20.43 2.13 -21.03
N GLN A 271 19.61 1.09 -20.87
CA GLN A 271 18.38 0.92 -21.64
C GLN A 271 17.23 1.70 -21.01
N TYR A 272 16.26 2.13 -21.83
CA TYR A 272 15.10 2.89 -21.37
C TYR A 272 13.97 1.98 -20.90
N ALA A 273 13.50 2.20 -19.68
CA ALA A 273 12.31 1.58 -19.12
C ALA A 273 11.03 2.13 -19.77
N LEU A 274 11.02 3.43 -20.06
CA LEU A 274 9.89 4.10 -20.70
C LEU A 274 10.39 5.02 -21.82
N ARG A 275 9.74 4.95 -22.97
CA ARG A 275 10.00 5.83 -24.11
C ARG A 275 8.71 6.41 -24.65
N ILE A 276 8.64 7.72 -24.75
CA ILE A 276 7.51 8.45 -25.32
C ILE A 276 7.97 9.16 -26.59
N GLY A 277 7.37 8.83 -27.71
CA GLY A 277 7.73 9.34 -29.04
C GLY A 277 6.81 10.43 -29.56
N GLY A 278 7.23 11.08 -30.64
CA GLY A 278 6.55 12.24 -31.23
C GLY A 278 5.22 11.95 -31.95
N LYS A 279 4.68 10.72 -31.90
CA LYS A 279 3.29 10.45 -32.31
C LYS A 279 2.31 10.79 -31.19
N CYS A 280 2.76 10.80 -29.94
CA CYS A 280 1.95 11.20 -28.80
C CYS A 280 2.05 12.73 -28.59
N THR A 281 0.91 13.38 -28.41
CA THR A 281 0.82 14.75 -27.91
C THR A 281 0.21 14.71 -26.51
N LEU A 282 0.91 15.21 -25.50
CA LEU A 282 0.39 15.24 -24.13
C LEU A 282 -0.33 16.55 -23.84
N ILE A 283 -1.47 16.44 -23.15
CA ILE A 283 -2.23 17.53 -22.55
C ILE A 283 -2.68 17.15 -21.13
N GLY A 284 -3.13 18.15 -20.37
CA GLY A 284 -3.62 17.95 -19.00
C GLY A 284 -2.52 17.70 -17.98
N SER A 285 -2.90 17.68 -16.70
CA SER A 285 -2.02 17.34 -15.59
C SER A 285 -1.89 15.83 -15.45
N GLY A 286 -0.78 15.32 -14.93
CA GLY A 286 -0.61 13.90 -14.57
C GLY A 286 0.84 13.51 -14.35
N SER A 287 1.06 12.27 -13.90
CA SER A 287 2.40 11.76 -13.60
C SER A 287 2.87 10.69 -14.58
N ILE A 288 4.14 10.73 -14.93
CA ILE A 288 4.81 9.77 -15.81
C ILE A 288 6.05 9.27 -15.10
N ILE A 289 6.01 8.03 -14.63
CA ILE A 289 6.96 7.50 -13.67
C ILE A 289 7.53 6.19 -14.20
N ALA A 290 8.84 6.00 -14.10
CA ALA A 290 9.47 4.73 -14.44
C ALA A 290 10.60 4.35 -13.48
N GLU A 291 10.68 3.06 -13.18
CA GLU A 291 11.86 2.41 -12.63
C GLU A 291 12.84 2.12 -13.77
N GLY A 292 13.72 3.08 -14.02
CA GLY A 292 14.79 3.01 -15.00
C GLY A 292 14.84 4.29 -15.83
N ASN A 293 15.64 4.29 -16.90
CA ASN A 293 15.79 5.49 -17.72
C ASN A 293 14.51 5.82 -18.48
N ILE A 294 14.19 7.11 -18.61
CA ILE A 294 13.07 7.63 -19.39
C ILE A 294 13.60 8.39 -20.61
N GLU A 295 13.07 8.07 -21.79
CA GLU A 295 13.23 8.89 -23.01
C GLU A 295 11.91 9.62 -23.29
N PHE A 296 11.88 10.93 -23.08
CA PHE A 296 10.67 11.74 -23.19
C PHE A 296 10.74 12.67 -24.41
N LYS A 297 10.11 12.28 -25.51
CA LYS A 297 10.04 13.02 -26.78
C LYS A 297 8.63 13.23 -27.36
N PRO A 298 7.57 13.39 -26.54
CA PRO A 298 6.25 13.71 -27.08
C PRO A 298 6.20 15.13 -27.64
N ASN A 299 5.13 15.42 -28.39
CA ASN A 299 4.68 16.80 -28.55
C ASN A 299 3.94 17.23 -27.28
N LEU A 300 3.98 18.51 -26.93
CA LEU A 300 3.31 19.06 -25.76
C LEU A 300 2.35 20.16 -26.18
N ALA A 301 1.13 20.10 -25.64
CA ALA A 301 0.13 21.15 -25.76
C ALA A 301 -0.45 21.49 -24.37
N THR A 302 0.44 21.60 -23.38
CA THR A 302 0.11 21.98 -21.99
C THR A 302 0.22 23.49 -21.78
N SER A 303 -0.29 23.95 -20.65
CA SER A 303 -0.39 25.36 -20.25
C SER A 303 -0.01 25.55 -18.77
N LEU A 304 0.07 26.80 -18.32
CA LEU A 304 0.37 27.13 -16.91
C LEU A 304 -0.65 26.60 -15.90
N SER A 305 -1.87 26.24 -16.32
CA SER A 305 -2.83 25.58 -15.43
C SER A 305 -2.55 24.10 -15.25
N ASP A 306 -1.85 23.49 -16.20
CA ASP A 306 -1.51 22.06 -16.19
C ASP A 306 -0.24 21.82 -15.36
N TYR A 307 -0.09 20.59 -14.87
CA TYR A 307 1.10 20.14 -14.17
C TYR A 307 1.46 18.71 -14.58
N VAL A 308 2.54 18.56 -15.35
CA VAL A 308 3.09 17.25 -15.73
C VAL A 308 4.30 16.95 -14.86
N PHE A 309 4.27 15.78 -14.21
CA PHE A 309 5.38 15.29 -13.41
C PHE A 309 6.05 14.12 -14.11
N VAL A 310 7.36 14.21 -14.36
CA VAL A 310 8.13 13.11 -14.95
C VAL A 310 9.19 12.65 -13.95
N LEU A 311 9.17 11.38 -13.54
CA LEU A 311 10.07 10.86 -12.51
C LEU A 311 10.74 9.55 -12.93
N SER A 312 12.07 9.57 -13.03
CA SER A 312 12.88 8.34 -13.10
C SER A 312 13.38 7.94 -11.71
N VAL A 313 12.82 6.86 -11.16
CA VAL A 313 13.01 6.43 -9.76
C VAL A 313 14.46 6.04 -9.46
N ASN A 314 15.16 5.39 -10.38
CA ASN A 314 16.51 4.87 -10.17
C ASN A 314 17.41 5.04 -11.42
N GLY A 315 17.04 5.94 -12.32
CA GLY A 315 17.74 6.14 -13.59
C GLY A 315 17.84 7.60 -14.03
N LYS A 316 18.05 7.77 -15.33
CA LYS A 316 18.18 9.06 -16.01
C LYS A 316 16.87 9.47 -16.67
N THR A 317 16.59 10.76 -16.68
CA THR A 317 15.48 11.34 -17.42
C THR A 317 16.05 12.14 -18.60
N TYR A 318 15.85 11.64 -19.82
CA TYR A 318 16.32 12.24 -21.06
C TYR A 318 15.16 12.93 -21.79
N MET A 319 15.27 14.25 -21.95
CA MET A 319 14.17 15.11 -22.35
C MET A 319 14.44 15.79 -23.70
N GLN A 320 13.52 15.56 -24.64
CA GLN A 320 13.43 16.28 -25.92
C GLN A 320 11.97 16.62 -26.28
N PRO A 321 11.21 17.31 -25.41
CA PRO A 321 9.84 17.66 -25.74
C PRO A 321 9.75 18.61 -26.94
N ASN A 322 8.70 18.46 -27.74
CA ASN A 322 8.34 19.43 -28.77
C ASN A 322 7.15 20.27 -28.29
N GLY A 323 7.46 21.44 -27.72
CA GLY A 323 6.48 22.35 -27.12
C GLY A 323 6.99 22.93 -25.79
N ASN A 324 6.11 23.62 -25.08
CA ASN A 324 6.38 24.09 -23.72
C ASN A 324 5.93 23.01 -22.72
N PHE A 325 6.81 22.64 -21.80
CA PHE A 325 6.51 21.75 -20.69
C PHE A 325 6.17 22.59 -19.45
N TYR A 326 5.12 22.20 -18.73
CA TYR A 326 4.70 22.84 -17.49
C TYR A 326 4.65 21.81 -16.37
N GLY A 327 5.51 21.96 -15.35
CA GLY A 327 5.60 21.05 -14.21
C GLY A 327 7.04 20.77 -13.80
N THR A 328 7.33 19.54 -13.38
CA THR A 328 8.63 19.15 -12.82
C THR A 328 9.23 17.93 -13.52
N LEU A 329 10.54 18.00 -13.76
CA LEU A 329 11.36 16.90 -14.27
C LEU A 329 12.26 16.35 -13.17
N ALA A 330 12.14 15.06 -12.89
CA ALA A 330 12.87 14.41 -11.82
C ALA A 330 13.62 13.16 -12.29
N GLY A 331 14.83 12.96 -11.75
CA GLY A 331 15.65 11.78 -12.03
C GLY A 331 16.64 11.48 -10.91
N SER A 332 16.81 10.20 -10.57
CA SER A 332 17.72 9.78 -9.50
C SER A 332 19.20 9.90 -9.90
N THR A 333 19.54 9.64 -11.17
CA THR A 333 20.93 9.72 -11.65
C THR A 333 21.27 11.04 -12.32
N GLU A 334 20.44 11.45 -13.27
CA GLU A 334 20.67 12.66 -14.07
C GLU A 334 19.38 13.09 -14.76
N VAL A 335 19.14 14.40 -14.85
CA VAL A 335 18.14 14.97 -15.77
C VAL A 335 18.87 15.66 -16.92
N TYR A 336 18.69 15.18 -18.14
CA TYR A 336 19.30 15.75 -19.34
C TYR A 336 18.22 16.38 -20.23
N LEU A 337 18.23 17.71 -20.33
CA LEU A 337 17.34 18.49 -21.17
C LEU A 337 18.07 18.95 -22.43
N GLN A 338 17.72 18.36 -23.57
CA GLN A 338 18.39 18.66 -24.83
C GLN A 338 17.74 19.84 -25.60
N ASN A 339 16.42 19.90 -25.61
CA ASN A 339 15.68 20.96 -26.29
C ASN A 339 14.31 21.19 -25.65
N GLY A 340 13.67 22.29 -26.03
CA GLY A 340 12.35 22.69 -25.52
C GLY A 340 12.44 23.65 -24.34
N SER A 341 11.28 24.14 -23.90
CA SER A 341 11.19 25.03 -22.74
C SER A 341 10.45 24.31 -21.61
N VAL A 342 11.01 24.36 -20.41
CA VAL A 342 10.44 23.77 -19.20
C VAL A 342 10.12 24.91 -18.24
N THR A 343 8.84 25.09 -17.93
CA THR A 343 8.37 26.12 -17.01
C THR A 343 7.79 25.44 -15.78
N TYR A 344 8.19 25.88 -14.59
CA TYR A 344 7.57 25.45 -13.36
C TYR A 344 6.09 25.85 -13.36
N SER A 345 5.25 24.91 -12.95
CA SER A 345 3.84 25.11 -12.66
C SER A 345 3.58 24.54 -11.27
N SER A 346 2.59 25.09 -10.56
CA SER A 346 2.24 24.56 -9.25
C SER A 346 1.58 23.17 -9.40
N PRO A 347 2.01 22.16 -8.61
CA PRO A 347 1.31 20.88 -8.52
C PRO A 347 -0.08 21.01 -7.89
N PHE A 348 -0.39 22.17 -7.30
CA PHE A 348 -1.66 22.48 -6.64
C PHE A 348 -2.60 23.29 -7.54
N ASP A 349 -3.90 23.00 -7.44
CA ASP A 349 -4.97 23.83 -7.98
C ASP A 349 -5.21 25.10 -7.14
N GLU A 350 -6.21 25.90 -7.53
CA GLU A 350 -6.58 27.14 -6.83
C GLU A 350 -7.12 26.92 -5.40
N TYR A 351 -7.47 25.68 -5.06
CA TYR A 351 -7.99 25.26 -3.75
C TYR A 351 -6.93 24.58 -2.88
N GLY A 352 -5.72 24.38 -3.40
CA GLY A 352 -4.63 23.70 -2.71
C GLY A 352 -4.67 22.17 -2.82
N ASN A 353 -5.51 21.60 -3.69
CA ASN A 353 -5.53 20.17 -3.97
C ASN A 353 -4.47 19.81 -5.01
N TYR A 354 -3.93 18.60 -4.92
CA TYR A 354 -3.05 18.07 -5.95
C TYR A 354 -3.78 17.90 -7.28
N LYS A 355 -3.11 18.27 -8.37
CA LYS A 355 -3.58 18.09 -9.76
C LYS A 355 -3.26 16.72 -10.33
N ILE A 356 -2.53 15.89 -9.58
CA ILE A 356 -1.97 14.61 -10.05
C ILE A 356 -2.15 13.54 -8.96
N ASP A 357 -2.14 12.29 -9.40
CA ASP A 357 -2.11 11.12 -8.53
C ASP A 357 -0.65 10.71 -8.24
N PHE A 358 -0.17 10.86 -7.00
CA PHE A 358 1.20 10.52 -6.59
C PHE A 358 1.30 10.20 -5.08
N PRO A 359 2.11 9.23 -4.63
CA PRO A 359 2.25 8.97 -3.19
C PRO A 359 2.76 10.21 -2.44
N GLY A 360 2.27 10.40 -1.21
CA GLY A 360 2.55 11.60 -0.42
C GLY A 360 1.87 12.88 -0.94
N SER A 361 1.12 12.80 -2.05
CA SER A 361 0.31 13.89 -2.58
C SER A 361 -1.14 13.81 -2.08
N GLY A 362 -1.35 14.14 -0.80
CA GLY A 362 -2.69 14.21 -0.19
C GLY A 362 -3.30 12.86 0.28
N LEU A 363 -4.06 12.95 1.38
CA LEU A 363 -4.97 12.02 2.09
C LEU A 363 -4.75 10.49 2.19
N SER A 364 -3.81 9.85 1.52
CA SER A 364 -3.56 8.43 1.71
C SER A 364 -2.40 8.18 2.68
N HIS A 365 -2.68 8.41 3.96
CA HIS A 365 -1.81 7.99 5.07
C HIS A 365 -2.03 6.50 5.32
N PHE A 366 -0.98 5.69 5.22
CA PHE A 366 -1.03 4.29 5.64
C PHE A 366 -0.15 4.10 6.86
N TRP A 367 -0.71 3.51 7.92
CA TRP A 367 -0.02 3.26 9.18
C TRP A 367 0.44 1.81 9.26
N GLY A 368 1.75 1.59 9.15
CA GLY A 368 2.36 0.27 9.20
C GLY A 368 2.75 -0.12 10.61
N ILE A 369 2.53 -1.39 10.99
CA ILE A 369 2.99 -1.92 12.28
C ILE A 369 4.51 -2.17 12.22
N ILE A 370 5.26 -1.45 13.05
CA ILE A 370 6.71 -1.59 13.20
C ILE A 370 7.02 -2.71 14.21
N THR A 371 6.37 -2.67 15.38
CA THR A 371 6.54 -3.68 16.43
C THR A 371 5.22 -3.98 17.10
N TRP A 372 5.09 -5.19 17.64
CA TRP A 372 3.92 -5.63 18.40
C TRP A 372 4.35 -6.51 19.57
N SER A 373 3.66 -6.39 20.71
CA SER A 373 3.87 -7.23 21.88
C SER A 373 2.58 -7.39 22.69
N ILE A 374 2.44 -8.55 23.34
CA ILE A 374 1.34 -8.87 24.25
C ILE A 374 1.91 -8.93 25.67
N SER A 375 1.21 -8.31 26.62
CA SER A 375 1.53 -8.36 28.06
C SER A 375 0.32 -8.70 28.91
#